data_AF-A0A847MFU5-F1
#
_entry.id   AF-A0A847MFU5-F1
#
_cell.length_a   1.000
_cell.length_b   1.000
_cell.length_c   1.000
_cell.angle_alpha   90.00
_cell.angle_beta   90.00
_cell.angle_gamma   90.00
#
_symmetry.space_group_name_H-M   'P 1'
#
loop_
_entity.id
_entity.type
_entity.pdbx_description
1 polymer ?
#
loop_
_entity_poly.entity_id
_entity_poly.type
_entity_poly.pdbx_seq_one_letter_code
_entity_poly.pdbx_strand_id
1 'polypeptide(L)'
;MANRKKRMDYITNTLSLRGLVNIKELSEKLNVSEMTVRRDLEILAKENIAQIIHGGAVLKKNISSENEQDSYLISKAESQMIREKMRICQMAASLIEPNDIIIIDNGTTTEHLPKYMPQSLPLTIICFALNIFYGLYKNNNYKIIMTGGYFHHNTLMFESTEGVEFIKKVRANKAFITAAGVDDKLGVTCA
;
A
#
# COMPACT_ATOMS: atom_id res chain seq x y z
N MET A 1 -23.85 23.08 24.28
CA MET A 1 -23.38 23.08 22.87
C MET A 1 -21.85 23.13 22.73
N ALA A 2 -21.11 23.86 23.58
CA ALA A 2 -19.64 23.98 23.49
C ALA A 2 -18.84 22.66 23.58
N ASN A 3 -19.32 21.66 24.32
CA ASN A 3 -18.64 20.37 24.50
C ASN A 3 -18.70 19.48 23.24
N ARG A 4 -19.82 19.54 22.48
CA ARG A 4 -19.98 18.77 21.24
C ARG A 4 -19.08 19.31 20.12
N LYS A 5 -18.99 20.64 19.96
CA LYS A 5 -18.13 21.26 18.94
C LYS A 5 -16.66 20.91 19.16
N LYS A 6 -16.13 21.14 20.37
CA LYS A 6 -14.75 20.77 20.73
C LYS A 6 -14.45 19.29 20.50
N ARG A 7 -15.42 18.42 20.81
CA ARG A 7 -15.30 16.98 20.56
C ARG A 7 -15.25 16.66 19.08
N MET A 8 -16.13 17.28 18.28
CA MET A 8 -16.14 17.08 16.83
C MET A 8 -14.85 17.58 16.17
N ASP A 9 -14.35 18.74 16.61
CA ASP A 9 -13.07 19.30 16.16
C ASP A 9 -11.91 18.35 16.52
N TYR A 10 -11.93 17.77 17.72
CA TYR A 10 -10.92 16.79 18.14
C TYR A 10 -10.95 15.51 17.30
N ILE A 11 -12.13 14.95 17.08
CA ILE A 11 -12.31 13.73 16.27
C ILE A 11 -11.85 14.00 14.84
N THR A 12 -12.26 15.13 14.26
CA THR A 12 -11.87 15.55 12.90
C THR A 12 -10.37 15.74 12.79
N ASN A 13 -9.74 16.47 13.72
CA ASN A 13 -8.28 16.67 13.70
C ASN A 13 -7.52 15.35 13.86
N THR A 14 -7.98 14.47 14.75
CA THR A 14 -7.35 13.16 14.95
C THR A 14 -7.48 12.30 13.69
N LEU A 15 -8.64 12.35 13.03
CA LEU A 15 -8.90 11.66 11.77
C LEU A 15 -8.03 12.23 10.64
N SER A 16 -7.87 13.55 10.56
CA SER A 16 -6.99 14.22 9.58
C SER A 16 -5.51 13.89 9.77
N LEU A 17 -5.05 13.81 11.02
CA LEU A 17 -3.63 13.54 11.33
C LEU A 17 -3.25 12.05 11.19
N ARG A 18 -4.15 11.14 11.58
CA ARG A 18 -3.87 9.69 11.64
C ARG A 18 -4.48 8.89 10.50
N GLY A 19 -5.40 9.47 9.74
CA GLY A 19 -6.15 8.80 8.66
C GLY A 19 -7.19 7.77 9.14
N LEU A 20 -7.08 7.28 10.37
CA LEU A 20 -8.01 6.33 11.00
C LEU A 20 -8.18 6.61 12.48
N VAL A 21 -9.36 6.29 13.01
CA VAL A 21 -9.69 6.39 14.44
C VAL A 21 -10.47 5.17 14.92
N ASN A 22 -10.18 4.75 16.15
CA ASN A 22 -10.89 3.67 16.82
C ASN A 22 -11.97 4.24 17.76
N ILE A 23 -13.16 3.65 17.76
CA ILE A 23 -14.29 4.11 18.60
C ILE A 23 -13.98 3.98 20.09
N LYS A 24 -13.35 2.87 20.50
CA LYS A 24 -13.00 2.61 21.90
C LYS A 24 -11.94 3.60 22.38
N GLU A 25 -10.87 3.79 21.60
CA GLU A 25 -9.83 4.78 21.92
C GLU A 25 -10.41 6.20 22.05
N LEU A 26 -11.26 6.61 21.10
CA LEU A 26 -11.92 7.92 21.15
C LEU A 26 -12.84 8.04 22.36
N SER A 27 -13.58 6.98 22.71
CA SER A 27 -14.50 6.98 23.86
C SER A 27 -13.76 7.18 25.19
N GLU A 28 -12.63 6.47 25.37
CA GLU A 28 -11.76 6.59 26.55
C GLU A 28 -11.12 7.98 26.60
N LYS A 29 -10.61 8.47 25.46
CA LYS A 29 -9.89 9.75 25.39
C LYS A 29 -10.79 10.97 25.61
N LEU A 30 -12.03 10.90 25.12
CA LEU A 30 -13.02 11.98 25.20
C LEU A 30 -13.96 11.84 26.40
N ASN A 31 -13.82 10.75 27.17
CA ASN A 31 -14.65 10.40 28.31
C ASN A 31 -16.17 10.42 27.98
N VAL A 32 -16.54 9.73 26.91
CA VAL A 32 -17.93 9.59 26.44
C VAL A 32 -18.22 8.12 26.10
N SER A 33 -19.49 7.74 25.96
CA SER A 33 -19.83 6.37 25.53
C SER A 33 -19.43 6.12 24.07
N GLU A 34 -19.10 4.88 23.73
CA GLU A 34 -18.87 4.45 22.33
C GLU A 34 -20.03 4.80 21.41
N MET A 35 -21.27 4.74 21.91
CA MET A 35 -22.48 5.09 21.16
C MET A 35 -22.53 6.59 20.82
N THR A 36 -21.97 7.45 21.67
CA THR A 36 -21.81 8.88 21.39
C THR A 36 -20.77 9.11 20.29
N VAL A 37 -19.64 8.42 20.35
CA VAL A 37 -18.60 8.49 19.31
C VAL A 37 -19.15 7.99 17.97
N ARG A 38 -19.91 6.88 17.96
CA ARG A 38 -20.57 6.36 16.75
C ARG A 38 -21.48 7.40 16.11
N ARG A 39 -22.35 8.06 16.89
CA ARG A 39 -23.22 9.12 16.39
C ARG A 39 -22.43 10.30 15.82
N ASP A 40 -21.32 10.68 16.46
CA ASP A 40 -20.47 11.77 15.96
C ASP A 40 -19.76 11.38 14.65
N LEU A 41 -19.28 10.14 14.54
CA LEU A 41 -18.71 9.60 13.29
C LEU A 41 -19.77 9.45 12.18
N GLU A 42 -21.02 9.13 12.52
CA GLU A 42 -22.14 9.11 11.56
C GLU A 42 -22.43 10.48 10.99
N ILE A 43 -22.26 11.54 11.77
CA ILE A 43 -22.40 12.92 11.30
C ILE A 43 -21.26 13.26 10.33
N LEU A 44 -20.01 12.98 10.70
CA LEU A 44 -18.86 13.16 9.80
C LEU A 44 -18.98 12.32 8.53
N ALA A 45 -19.60 11.14 8.60
CA ALA A 45 -19.89 10.33 7.43
C ALA A 45 -20.96 10.94 6.52
N LYS A 46 -22.03 11.51 7.10
CA LYS A 46 -23.04 12.28 6.35
C LYS A 46 -22.44 13.52 5.68
N GLU A 47 -21.44 14.13 6.31
CA GLU A 47 -20.71 15.29 5.78
C GLU A 47 -19.58 14.90 4.81
N ASN A 48 -19.46 13.63 4.43
CA ASN A 48 -18.39 13.11 3.57
C ASN A 48 -16.95 13.31 4.10
N ILE A 49 -16.78 13.57 5.39
CA ILE A 49 -15.47 13.74 6.05
C ILE A 49 -14.89 12.38 6.50
N ALA A 50 -15.75 11.41 6.80
CA ALA A 50 -15.35 10.10 7.31
C ALA A 50 -16.07 8.94 6.60
N GLN A 51 -15.48 7.74 6.64
CA GLN A 51 -16.12 6.48 6.28
C GLN A 51 -16.10 5.53 7.48
N ILE A 52 -17.26 5.04 7.89
CA ILE A 52 -17.40 4.11 9.02
C ILE A 52 -16.94 2.71 8.61
N ILE A 53 -16.16 2.08 9.49
CA ILE A 53 -15.71 0.69 9.38
C ILE A 53 -16.01 -0.07 10.68
N HIS A 54 -15.75 -1.38 10.71
CA HIS A 54 -15.95 -2.15 11.93
C HIS A 54 -15.00 -1.66 13.04
N GLY A 55 -15.57 -1.06 14.10
CA GLY A 55 -14.82 -0.58 15.28
C GLY A 55 -14.21 0.83 15.17
N GLY A 56 -14.45 1.57 14.09
CA GLY A 56 -13.81 2.86 13.86
C GLY A 56 -14.34 3.66 12.67
N ALA A 57 -13.57 4.65 12.26
CA ALA A 57 -13.76 5.36 11.00
C ALA A 57 -12.43 5.73 10.37
N VAL A 58 -12.41 5.90 9.05
CA VAL A 58 -11.27 6.37 8.27
C VAL A 58 -11.58 7.72 7.63
N LEU A 59 -10.57 8.56 7.44
CA LEU A 59 -10.73 9.86 6.79
C LEU A 59 -11.20 9.65 5.35
N LYS A 60 -12.31 10.28 5.00
CA LYS A 60 -12.76 10.36 3.62
C LYS A 60 -12.13 11.61 3.03
N LYS A 61 -11.07 11.43 2.22
CA LYS A 61 -10.44 12.53 1.49
C LYS A 61 -11.53 13.18 0.62
N ASN A 62 -11.84 14.45 0.87
CA ASN A 62 -12.59 15.27 -0.08
C ASN A 62 -11.73 15.41 -1.33
N ILE A 63 -12.12 14.70 -2.38
CA ILE A 63 -11.69 14.94 -3.76
C ILE A 63 -12.40 16.24 -4.18
N SER A 64 -11.99 17.37 -3.60
CA SER A 64 -12.45 18.70 -3.96
C SER A 64 -11.25 19.55 -4.36
N SER A 65 -10.53 19.02 -5.32
CA SER A 65 -9.70 19.76 -6.27
C SER A 65 -9.74 18.89 -7.52
N GLU A 66 -10.30 19.43 -8.59
CA GLU A 66 -10.46 18.80 -9.91
C GLU A 66 -9.13 18.49 -10.62
N ASN A 67 -8.05 18.23 -9.87
CA ASN A 67 -6.69 17.98 -10.37
C ASN A 67 -5.97 16.80 -9.69
N GLU A 68 -6.67 15.89 -8.99
CA GLU A 68 -6.11 14.58 -8.62
C GLU A 68 -7.01 13.48 -9.19
N GLN A 69 -6.78 13.14 -10.46
CA GLN A 69 -7.18 11.84 -10.99
C GLN A 69 -6.62 10.74 -10.09
N ASP A 70 -7.48 9.82 -9.66
CA ASP A 70 -7.14 8.42 -9.41
C ASP A 70 -5.85 8.14 -8.62
N SER A 71 -5.63 8.76 -7.45
CA SER A 71 -4.53 8.32 -6.59
C SER A 71 -4.81 6.88 -6.12
N TYR A 72 -4.15 5.91 -6.76
CA TYR A 72 -4.19 4.50 -6.39
C TYR A 72 -3.76 4.34 -4.94
N LEU A 73 -4.71 3.94 -4.08
CA LEU A 73 -4.45 3.58 -2.70
C LEU A 73 -4.16 2.07 -2.64
N ILE A 74 -2.91 1.72 -2.30
CA ILE A 74 -2.49 0.33 -2.13
C ILE A 74 -3.47 -0.42 -1.21
N SER A 75 -3.83 0.14 -0.06
CA SER A 75 -4.72 -0.52 0.93
C SER A 75 -6.08 -0.94 0.38
N LYS A 76 -6.64 -0.21 -0.60
CA LYS A 76 -7.91 -0.58 -1.25
C LYS A 76 -7.70 -1.78 -2.17
N ALA A 77 -6.63 -1.76 -2.95
CA ALA A 77 -6.30 -2.83 -3.88
C ALA A 77 -5.81 -4.10 -3.15
N GLU A 78 -5.06 -3.99 -2.05
CA GLU A 78 -4.60 -5.10 -1.20
C GLU A 78 -5.75 -6.04 -0.82
N SER A 79 -6.90 -5.50 -0.44
CA SER A 79 -8.05 -6.29 0.01
C SER A 79 -8.80 -7.05 -1.09
N GLN A 80 -8.52 -6.74 -2.37
CA GLN A 80 -9.25 -7.29 -3.51
C GLN A 80 -8.48 -8.44 -4.17
N MET A 81 -9.23 -9.49 -4.56
CA MET A 81 -8.72 -10.62 -5.34
C MET A 81 -7.44 -11.26 -4.76
N ILE A 82 -7.34 -11.30 -3.42
CA ILE A 82 -6.14 -11.77 -2.71
C ILE A 82 -5.76 -13.20 -3.16
N ARG A 83 -6.75 -14.09 -3.32
CA ARG A 83 -6.51 -15.48 -3.69
C ARG A 83 -5.92 -15.59 -5.09
N GLU A 84 -6.42 -14.77 -6.01
CA GLU A 84 -5.97 -14.68 -7.40
C GLU A 84 -4.54 -14.15 -7.44
N LYS A 85 -4.25 -13.08 -6.71
CA LYS A 85 -2.89 -12.51 -6.59
C LYS A 85 -1.90 -13.51 -6.02
N MET A 86 -2.28 -14.24 -4.98
CA MET A 86 -1.45 -15.32 -4.41
C MET A 86 -1.18 -16.42 -5.45
N ARG A 87 -2.17 -16.84 -6.24
CA ARG A 87 -1.97 -17.82 -7.33
C ARG A 87 -1.04 -17.30 -8.42
N ILE A 88 -1.17 -16.02 -8.81
CA ILE A 88 -0.26 -15.36 -9.75
C ILE A 88 1.16 -15.40 -9.21
N CYS A 89 1.37 -15.04 -7.93
CA CYS A 89 2.68 -15.07 -7.30
C CYS A 89 3.27 -16.48 -7.16
N GLN A 90 2.44 -17.51 -6.92
CA GLN A 90 2.90 -18.90 -6.92
C GLN A 90 3.41 -19.31 -8.30
N MET A 91 2.65 -18.98 -9.36
CA MET A 91 3.08 -19.25 -10.73
C MET A 91 4.36 -18.47 -11.06
N ALA A 92 4.41 -17.18 -10.76
CA ALA A 92 5.58 -16.33 -10.97
C ALA A 92 6.82 -16.87 -10.24
N ALA A 93 6.68 -17.30 -8.98
CA ALA A 93 7.78 -17.87 -8.22
C ALA A 93 8.30 -19.19 -8.80
N SER A 94 7.45 -19.97 -9.48
CA SER A 94 7.85 -21.22 -10.13
C SER A 94 8.79 -21.00 -11.34
N LEU A 95 8.83 -19.77 -11.87
CA LEU A 95 9.71 -19.38 -12.98
C LEU A 95 11.10 -18.94 -12.51
N ILE A 96 11.35 -18.90 -11.19
CA ILE A 96 12.62 -18.44 -10.63
C ILE A 96 13.63 -19.58 -10.63
N GLU A 97 14.83 -19.28 -11.12
CA GLU A 97 15.94 -20.21 -11.28
C GLU A 97 17.15 -19.76 -10.42
N PRO A 98 18.09 -20.67 -10.12
CA PRO A 98 19.27 -20.32 -9.35
C PRO A 98 20.10 -19.23 -10.05
N ASN A 99 20.60 -18.26 -9.28
CA ASN A 99 21.41 -17.13 -9.72
C ASN A 99 20.69 -16.08 -10.58
N ASP A 100 19.36 -16.09 -10.61
CA ASP A 100 18.62 -15.01 -11.27
C ASP A 100 18.92 -13.63 -10.67
N ILE A 101 18.93 -12.63 -11.56
CA ILE A 101 18.93 -11.21 -11.23
C ILE A 101 17.54 -10.69 -11.56
N ILE A 102 16.74 -10.49 -10.52
CA ILE A 102 15.30 -10.27 -10.61
C ILE A 102 14.99 -8.82 -10.25
N ILE A 103 14.22 -8.13 -11.10
CA ILE A 103 13.56 -6.88 -10.73
C ILE A 103 12.14 -7.20 -10.26
N ILE A 104 11.75 -6.68 -9.09
CA ILE A 104 10.39 -6.79 -8.56
C ILE A 104 9.79 -5.39 -8.49
N ASP A 105 8.71 -5.22 -9.23
CA ASP A 105 7.91 -4.01 -9.25
C ASP A 105 7.10 -3.82 -7.96
N ASN A 106 6.66 -2.59 -7.71
CA ASN A 106 5.73 -2.28 -6.66
C ASN A 106 4.30 -2.64 -7.07
N GLY A 107 3.51 -3.19 -6.15
CA GLY A 107 2.09 -3.41 -6.38
C GLY A 107 1.48 -4.42 -5.43
N THR A 108 0.16 -4.37 -5.33
CA THR A 108 -0.58 -5.21 -4.38
C THR A 108 -0.66 -6.67 -4.79
N THR A 109 -0.21 -6.98 -6.00
CA THR A 109 0.00 -8.37 -6.44
C THR A 109 1.40 -8.82 -6.06
N THR A 110 2.44 -8.09 -6.48
CA THR A 110 3.85 -8.46 -6.25
C THR A 110 4.25 -8.45 -4.78
N GLU A 111 3.51 -7.76 -3.89
CA GLU A 111 3.72 -7.82 -2.44
C GLU A 111 3.67 -9.24 -1.86
N HIS A 112 2.93 -10.15 -2.51
CA HIS A 112 2.82 -11.53 -2.06
C HIS A 112 3.94 -12.42 -2.60
N LEU A 113 4.67 -11.99 -3.62
CA LEU A 113 5.72 -12.78 -4.28
C LEU A 113 6.80 -13.26 -3.32
N PRO A 114 7.36 -12.43 -2.40
CA PRO A 114 8.38 -12.85 -1.45
C PRO A 114 8.04 -14.13 -0.66
N LYS A 115 6.75 -14.34 -0.35
CA LYS A 115 6.26 -15.52 0.40
C LYS A 115 6.45 -16.83 -0.36
N TYR A 116 6.46 -16.78 -1.69
CA TYR A 116 6.53 -17.95 -2.55
C TYR A 116 7.89 -18.16 -3.20
N MET A 117 8.78 -17.16 -3.12
CA MET A 117 10.12 -17.26 -3.68
C MET A 117 10.93 -18.40 -3.03
N PRO A 118 11.74 -19.13 -3.82
CA PRO A 118 12.45 -20.29 -3.36
C PRO A 118 13.59 -19.93 -2.39
N GLN A 119 13.40 -20.27 -1.11
CA GLN A 119 14.26 -19.77 -0.03
C GLN A 119 15.69 -20.30 -0.05
N SER A 120 15.94 -21.43 -0.73
CA SER A 120 17.25 -22.07 -0.82
C SER A 120 18.11 -21.58 -1.99
N LEU A 121 17.55 -20.85 -2.95
CA LEU A 121 18.28 -20.43 -4.13
C LEU A 121 19.08 -19.15 -3.89
N PRO A 122 20.32 -19.06 -4.39
CA PRO A 122 21.06 -17.80 -4.41
C PRO A 122 20.42 -16.89 -5.45
N LEU A 123 19.89 -15.74 -5.04
CA LEU A 123 19.23 -14.78 -5.93
C LEU A 123 19.80 -13.37 -5.73
N THR A 124 19.81 -12.56 -6.79
CA THR A 124 19.98 -11.11 -6.67
C THR A 124 18.66 -10.44 -6.97
N ILE A 125 18.17 -9.61 -6.06
CA ILE A 125 16.84 -9.00 -6.15
C ILE A 125 16.99 -7.49 -6.12
N ILE A 126 16.40 -6.83 -7.10
CA ILE A 126 16.31 -5.38 -7.18
C ILE A 126 14.86 -4.99 -6.96
N CYS A 127 14.63 -4.13 -5.98
CA CYS A 127 13.30 -3.62 -5.66
C CYS A 127 13.37 -2.15 -5.25
N PHE A 128 12.21 -1.50 -5.25
CA PHE A 128 12.06 -0.10 -4.87
C PHE A 128 10.85 0.13 -3.96
N ALA A 129 10.34 -0.93 -3.35
CA ALA A 129 9.18 -0.87 -2.46
C ALA A 129 9.50 -1.49 -1.09
N LEU A 130 9.11 -0.78 -0.03
CA LEU A 130 9.44 -1.15 1.36
C LEU A 130 8.83 -2.49 1.77
N ASN A 131 7.56 -2.73 1.41
CA ASN A 131 6.84 -3.98 1.67
C ASN A 131 7.53 -5.19 1.00
N ILE A 132 8.01 -5.02 -0.23
CA ILE A 132 8.77 -6.05 -0.96
C ILE A 132 10.08 -6.35 -0.24
N PHE A 133 10.86 -5.30 0.09
CA PHE A 133 12.11 -5.45 0.84
C PHE A 133 11.87 -6.17 2.17
N TYR A 134 10.84 -5.76 2.92
CA TYR A 134 10.46 -6.36 4.19
C TYR A 134 10.07 -7.85 4.08
N GLY A 135 9.50 -8.26 2.94
CA GLY A 135 9.23 -9.67 2.67
C GLY A 135 10.48 -10.52 2.42
N LEU A 136 11.59 -9.90 2.02
CA LEU A 136 12.79 -10.59 1.53
C LEU A 136 13.98 -10.55 2.50
N TYR A 137 14.12 -9.47 3.29
CA TYR A 137 15.36 -9.14 4.01
C TYR A 137 15.87 -10.21 4.98
N LYS A 138 15.01 -11.13 5.44
CA LYS A 138 15.39 -12.19 6.38
C LYS A 138 16.14 -13.35 5.71
N ASN A 139 16.11 -13.46 4.39
CA ASN A 139 16.75 -14.57 3.69
C ASN A 139 18.17 -14.19 3.25
N ASN A 140 19.16 -14.81 3.88
CA ASN A 140 20.58 -14.58 3.62
C ASN A 140 21.08 -15.13 2.28
N ASN A 141 20.29 -15.96 1.58
CA ASN A 141 20.61 -16.41 0.22
C ASN A 141 20.30 -15.33 -0.82
N TYR A 142 19.58 -14.27 -0.45
CA TYR A 142 19.21 -13.18 -1.34
C TYR A 142 20.17 -12.00 -1.17
N LYS A 143 20.76 -11.56 -2.28
CA LYS A 143 21.44 -10.27 -2.38
C LYS A 143 20.41 -9.23 -2.79
N ILE A 144 19.98 -8.40 -1.86
CA ILE A 144 18.91 -7.43 -2.10
C ILE A 144 19.51 -6.05 -2.32
N ILE A 145 19.17 -5.45 -3.46
CA ILE A 145 19.51 -4.08 -3.83
C ILE A 145 18.21 -3.29 -3.82
N MET A 146 18.10 -2.34 -2.90
CA MET A 146 16.94 -1.47 -2.82
C MET A 146 17.31 -0.09 -3.36
N THR A 147 16.67 0.34 -4.44
CA THR A 147 16.89 1.70 -4.95
C THR A 147 16.12 2.65 -4.01
N GLY A 148 16.86 3.42 -3.21
CA GLY A 148 16.30 4.41 -2.30
C GLY A 148 15.73 5.63 -3.02
N GLY A 149 15.57 6.75 -2.31
CA GLY A 149 15.02 7.99 -2.88
C GLY A 149 13.94 8.62 -2.01
N TYR A 150 13.03 9.35 -2.66
CA TYR A 150 11.85 9.92 -2.02
C TYR A 150 10.82 8.83 -1.71
N PHE A 151 10.39 8.73 -0.46
CA PHE A 151 9.45 7.71 -0.03
C PHE A 151 8.00 8.18 -0.16
N HIS A 152 7.20 7.42 -0.89
CA HIS A 152 5.78 7.66 -1.11
C HIS A 152 4.92 6.86 -0.14
N HIS A 153 4.29 7.53 0.83
CA HIS A 153 3.52 6.86 1.88
C HIS A 153 2.29 6.07 1.37
N ASN A 154 1.66 6.50 0.29
CA ASN A 154 0.46 5.87 -0.28
C ASN A 154 0.75 4.57 -1.04
N THR A 155 1.96 4.43 -1.59
CA THR A 155 2.38 3.30 -2.41
C THR A 155 3.57 2.53 -1.83
N LEU A 156 4.13 2.97 -0.70
CA LEU A 156 5.29 2.37 -0.03
C LEU A 156 6.54 2.27 -0.92
N MET A 157 6.60 3.01 -2.02
CA MET A 157 7.72 2.97 -2.96
C MET A 157 8.69 4.12 -2.73
N PHE A 158 9.91 3.91 -3.22
CA PHE A 158 10.95 4.90 -3.33
C PHE A 158 11.07 5.35 -4.79
N GLU A 159 11.13 6.66 -4.99
CA GLU A 159 11.37 7.27 -6.28
C GLU A 159 12.74 7.97 -6.28
N SER A 160 13.60 7.63 -7.23
CA SER A 160 14.88 8.31 -7.43
C SER A 160 15.35 8.24 -8.88
N THR A 161 15.93 9.34 -9.34
CA THR A 161 16.64 9.40 -10.63
C THR A 161 17.84 8.44 -10.61
N GLU A 162 18.53 8.34 -9.49
CA GLU A 162 19.66 7.43 -9.29
C GLU A 162 19.23 5.96 -9.39
N GLY A 163 18.05 5.60 -8.88
CA GLY A 163 17.46 4.27 -9.02
C GLY A 163 17.20 3.92 -10.47
N VAL A 164 16.65 4.85 -11.25
CA VAL A 164 16.43 4.68 -12.69
C VAL A 164 17.76 4.47 -13.43
N GLU A 165 18.77 5.29 -13.15
CA GLU A 165 20.10 5.16 -13.77
C GLU A 165 20.83 3.88 -13.34
N PHE A 166 20.59 3.41 -12.12
CA PHE A 166 21.08 2.12 -11.66
C PHE A 166 20.45 0.98 -12.47
N ILE A 167 19.11 0.95 -12.57
CA ILE A 167 18.38 -0.11 -13.31
C ILE A 167 18.86 -0.20 -14.76
N LYS A 168 19.11 0.94 -15.43
CA LYS A 168 19.65 0.98 -16.81
C LYS A 168 21.00 0.29 -16.98
N LYS A 169 21.79 0.15 -15.91
CA LYS A 169 23.12 -0.48 -15.91
C LYS A 169 23.09 -1.95 -15.48
N VAL A 170 21.95 -2.43 -14.98
CA VAL A 170 21.78 -3.82 -14.56
C VAL A 170 21.32 -4.67 -15.72
N ARG A 171 21.92 -5.86 -15.84
CA ARG A 171 21.46 -6.92 -16.75
C ARG A 171 20.59 -7.92 -16.00
N ALA A 172 19.39 -7.50 -15.62
CA ALA A 172 18.39 -8.39 -15.03
C ALA A 172 17.93 -9.41 -16.09
N ASN A 173 17.81 -10.67 -15.70
CA ASN A 173 17.33 -11.72 -16.60
C ASN A 173 15.84 -12.04 -16.40
N LYS A 174 15.24 -11.60 -15.28
CA LYS A 174 13.80 -11.69 -15.02
C LYS A 174 13.28 -10.39 -14.41
N ALA A 175 12.03 -10.05 -14.74
CA ALA A 175 11.32 -8.93 -14.13
C ALA A 175 9.86 -9.33 -13.86
N PHE A 176 9.40 -9.07 -12.64
CA PHE A 176 8.00 -9.24 -12.25
C PHE A 176 7.36 -7.87 -12.13
N ILE A 177 6.59 -7.51 -13.14
CA ILE A 177 6.01 -6.17 -13.32
C ILE A 177 4.50 -6.26 -13.17
N THR A 178 3.91 -5.28 -12.48
CA THR A 178 2.46 -5.17 -12.31
C THR A 178 1.85 -4.24 -13.35
N ALA A 179 0.54 -4.35 -13.54
CA ALA A 179 -0.18 -3.57 -14.53
C ALA A 179 -1.58 -3.24 -14.02
N ALA A 180 -2.12 -2.08 -14.43
CA ALA A 180 -3.53 -1.79 -14.22
C ALA A 180 -4.42 -2.60 -15.17
N GLY A 181 -3.91 -2.89 -16.37
CA GLY A 181 -4.59 -3.71 -17.36
C GLY A 181 -3.65 -4.24 -18.45
N VAL A 182 -4.16 -5.22 -19.19
CA VAL A 182 -3.53 -5.73 -20.42
C VAL A 182 -4.57 -5.61 -21.52
N ASP A 183 -4.16 -5.01 -22.63
CA ASP A 183 -4.98 -4.86 -23.83
C ASP A 183 -4.20 -5.43 -25.03
N ASP A 184 -4.91 -6.06 -25.96
CA ASP A 184 -4.28 -6.73 -27.11
C ASP A 184 -3.56 -5.76 -28.05
N LYS A 185 -3.95 -4.49 -28.07
CA LYS A 185 -3.36 -3.45 -28.92
C LYS A 185 -2.42 -2.54 -28.14
N LEU A 186 -2.83 -2.13 -26.94
CA LEU A 186 -2.06 -1.19 -26.11
C LEU A 186 -1.03 -1.90 -25.24
N GLY A 187 -1.10 -3.22 -25.12
CA GLY A 187 -0.21 -4.02 -24.30
C GLY A 187 -0.46 -3.81 -22.80
N VAL A 188 0.61 -3.90 -22.03
CA VAL A 188 0.58 -3.73 -20.57
C VAL A 188 0.49 -2.23 -20.25
N THR A 189 -0.58 -1.82 -19.58
CA THR A 189 -0.90 -0.39 -19.38
C THR A 189 -1.15 -0.08 -17.90
N CYS A 190 -0.67 1.08 -17.47
CA CYS A 190 -0.96 1.72 -16.20
C CYS A 190 -1.49 3.13 -16.45
N ALA A 191 -2.43 3.60 -15.62
CA ALA A 191 -2.92 4.98 -15.68
C ALA A 191 -1.91 5.96 -15.08
#